data_AF-A0A7W7Z825-F1
#
_entry.id   AF-A0A7W7Z825-F1
#
_cell.length_a   1.000
_cell.length_b   1.000
_cell.length_c   1.000
_cell.angle_alpha   90.00
_cell.angle_beta   90.00
_cell.angle_gamma   90.00
#
_symmetry.space_group_name_H-M   'P 1'
#
loop_
_entity.id
_entity.type
_entity.pdbx_description
1 polymer ?
#
loop_
_entity_poly.entity_id
_entity_poly.type
_entity_poly.pdbx_seq_one_letter_code
_entity_poly.pdbx_strand_id
1 'polypeptide(L)' 'MDTLYGRVAGLDVHKDTIVVCVRTVAESKTTRMCRTFPTTTEQLEALRAWLEEERCTH' A
#
# COMPACT_ATOMS: atom_id res chain seq x y z
N MET A 1 9.68 19.65 9.49
CA MET A 1 9.29 19.99 8.11
C MET A 1 8.54 18.78 7.59
N ASP A 2 7.22 18.88 7.47
CA ASP A 2 6.36 17.74 7.15
C ASP A 2 6.16 17.65 5.63
N THR A 3 6.70 16.61 5.02
CA THR A 3 6.51 16.34 3.60
C THR A 3 5.15 15.69 3.40
N LEU A 4 4.26 16.37 2.67
CA LEU A 4 2.98 15.80 2.24
C LEU A 4 3.21 14.92 1.00
N TYR A 5 3.11 13.61 1.19
CA TYR A 5 3.17 12.64 0.09
C TYR A 5 1.80 12.50 -0.58
N GLY A 6 1.77 12.62 -1.91
CA GLY A 6 0.55 12.43 -2.71
C GLY A 6 0.08 10.97 -2.79
N ARG A 7 0.96 10.00 -2.51
CA ARG A 7 0.65 8.57 -2.46
C ARG A 7 1.40 7.94 -1.30
N VAL A 8 0.69 7.20 -0.45
CA VAL A 8 1.27 6.50 0.70
C VAL A 8 0.62 5.14 0.90
N ALA A 9 1.36 4.15 1.40
CA ALA A 9 0.85 2.83 1.74
C ALA A 9 1.01 2.58 3.24
N GLY A 10 -0.10 2.27 3.92
CA GLY A 10 -0.06 1.72 5.27
C GLY A 10 -0.06 0.19 5.20
N LEU A 11 0.93 -0.46 5.83
CA LEU A 11 1.00 -1.92 5.95
C LEU A 11 0.72 -2.31 7.40
N ASP A 12 -0.27 -3.16 7.60
CA ASP A 12 -0.64 -3.74 8.89
C ASP A 12 -0.36 -5.24 8.88
N VAL A 13 0.79 -5.60 9.48
CA VAL A 13 1.36 -6.95 9.43
C VAL A 13 0.92 -7.75 10.65
N HIS A 14 0.18 -8.82 10.39
CA HIS A 14 -0.20 -9.84 11.36
C HIS A 14 0.67 -11.09 11.18
N LYS A 15 0.41 -12.13 11.98
CA LYS A 15 1.17 -13.38 11.94
C LYS A 15 1.14 -14.06 10.56
N ASP A 16 -0.06 -14.21 10.01
CA ASP A 16 -0.28 -15.00 8.78
C ASP A 16 -0.71 -14.14 7.59
N THR A 17 -1.03 -12.87 7.83
CA THR A 17 -1.57 -11.95 6.82
C THR A 17 -0.99 -10.54 6.99
N ILE A 18 -1.02 -9.79 5.89
CA ILE A 18 -0.60 -8.40 5.76
C ILE A 18 -1.75 -7.68 5.08
N VAL A 19 -2.32 -6.69 5.76
CA VAL A 19 -3.33 -5.81 5.17
C VAL A 19 -2.64 -4.54 4.72
N VAL A 20 -2.80 -4.18 3.45
CA VAL A 20 -2.15 -3.01 2.88
C VAL A 20 -3.19 -2.05 2.34
N CYS A 21 -3.07 -0.79 2.73
CA CYS A 21 -3.96 0.29 2.32
C CYS A 21 -3.17 1.37 1.61
N VAL A 22 -3.36 1.50 0.30
CA VAL A 22 -2.80 2.60 -0.48
C VAL A 22 -3.77 3.77 -0.44
N ARG A 23 -3.28 4.92 0.01
CA ARG A 23 -3.97 6.20 -0.05
C ARG A 23 -3.33 7.06 -1.13
N THR A 24 -4.13 7.45 -2.11
CA THR A 24 -3.73 8.35 -3.19
C THR A 24 -4.55 9.64 -3.10
N VAL A 25 -3.85 10.78 -3.11
CA VAL A 25 -4.43 12.12 -3.15
C VAL A 25 -4.15 12.70 -4.53
N ALA A 26 -5.19 12.87 -5.35
CA ALA A 26 -5.11 13.45 -6.68
C ALA A 26 -6.24 14.46 -6.88
N GLU A 27 -5.92 15.65 -7.39
CA GLU A 27 -6.90 16.69 -7.80
C GLU A 27 -8.03 16.92 -6.78
N SER A 28 -7.66 17.06 -5.50
CA SER A 28 -8.59 17.27 -4.37
C SER A 28 -9.47 16.07 -3.98
N LYS A 29 -9.26 14.89 -4.59
CA LYS A 29 -9.90 13.63 -4.21
C LYS A 29 -8.90 12.70 -3.53
N THR A 30 -9.32 12.09 -2.43
CA THR A 30 -8.57 11.04 -1.75
C THR A 30 -9.22 9.70 -2.04
N THR A 31 -8.48 8.79 -2.67
CA THR A 31 -8.88 7.40 -2.88
C THR A 31 -8.11 6.50 -1.94
N ARG A 32 -8.76 5.47 -1.43
CA ARG A 32 -8.13 4.44 -0.59
C ARG A 32 -8.43 3.07 -1.20
N MET A 33 -7.40 2.25 -1.35
CA MET A 33 -7.52 0.87 -1.81
C MET A 33 -6.86 -0.05 -0.81
N CYS A 34 -7.65 -0.96 -0.24
CA CYS A 34 -7.19 -1.93 0.74
C CYS A 34 -7.14 -3.32 0.10
N ARG A 35 -6.03 -4.03 0.30
CA ARG A 35 -5.88 -5.42 -0.13
C ARG A 35 -5.14 -6.22 0.92
N THR A 36 -5.55 -7.47 1.11
CA THR A 36 -4.95 -8.38 2.08
C THR A 36 -4.12 -9.44 1.36
N PHE A 37 -2.93 -9.69 1.86
CA PHE A 37 -1.98 -10.67 1.35
C PHE A 37 -1.56 -11.61 2.50
N PRO A 38 -1.37 -12.91 2.28
CA PRO A 38 -0.68 -13.79 3.21
C PRO A 38 0.80 -13.40 3.41
N THR A 39 1.40 -13.85 4.52
CA THR A 39 2.85 -13.66 4.81
C THR A 39 3.75 -14.69 4.10
N THR A 40 3.32 -15.25 2.97
CA THR A 40 4.14 -16.16 2.16
C THR A 40 5.03 -15.36 1.18
N THR A 41 6.20 -15.89 0.82
CA THR A 41 7.15 -15.20 -0.06
C THR A 41 6.53 -14.78 -1.40
N GLU A 42 5.78 -15.68 -2.05
CA GLU A 42 5.08 -15.40 -3.31
C GLU A 42 4.10 -14.22 -3.16
N GLN A 43 3.41 -14.15 -2.02
CA GLN A 43 2.44 -13.08 -1.76
C GLN A 43 3.12 -11.78 -1.37
N LEU A 44 4.32 -11.82 -0.79
CA LEU A 44 5.16 -10.63 -0.57
C LEU A 44 5.67 -10.06 -1.90
N GLU A 45 6.03 -10.91 -2.86
CA GLU A 45 6.39 -10.46 -4.22
C GLU A 45 5.18 -9.85 -4.94
N ALA A 46 4.01 -10.49 -4.84
CA ALA A 46 2.76 -9.95 -5.37
C ALA A 46 2.37 -8.61 -4.71
N LEU A 47 2.58 -8.48 -3.40
CA LEU A 47 2.38 -7.22 -2.68
C LEU A 47 3.32 -6.13 -3.21
N ARG A 48 4.60 -6.44 -3.41
CA ARG A 48 5.59 -5.50 -3.96
C ARG A 48 5.17 -5.03 -5.35
N ALA A 49 4.83 -5.95 -6.24
CA ALA A 49 4.37 -5.63 -7.59
C ALA A 49 3.14 -4.73 -7.56
N TRP A 50 2.17 -5.04 -6.70
CA TRP A 50 0.96 -4.23 -6.56
C TRP A 50 1.25 -2.80 -6.08
N LEU A 51 2.16 -2.62 -5.12
CA LEU A 51 2.57 -1.28 -4.68
C LEU A 51 3.26 -0.47 -5.79
N GLU A 52 4.03 -1.12 -6.65
CA GLU A 52 4.66 -0.50 -7.83
C GLU A 52 3.61 -0.08 -8.88
N GLU A 53 2.59 -0.92 -9.12
CA GLU A 53 1.45 -0.59 -10.01
C GLU A 53 0.67 0.63 -9.52
N GLU A 54 0.42 0.70 -8.20
CA GLU A 54 -0.23 1.85 -7.55
C GLU A 54 0.67 3.10 -7.47
N ARG A 55 1.93 2.99 -7.95
CA ARG A 55 2.96 4.03 -7.89
C ARG A 55 3.17 4.57 -6.47
N CYS A 56 3.02 3.70 -5.48
CA CYS A 56 3.20 4.03 -4.09
C CYS A 56 4.69 3.85 -3.73
N THR A 57 5.30 4.91 -3.20
CA THR A 57 6.76 4.95 -2.93
C THR A 57 7.09 5.20 -1.46
N HIS A 58 6.08 5.46 -0.62
CA HIS A 58 6.21 5.91 0.76
C HIS A 58 5.17 5.23 1.66
#